data_AF-A0A2N2E8I3-F1
#
_entry.id   AF-A0A2N2E8I3-F1
#
_cell.length_a   1.000
_cell.length_b   1.000
_cell.length_c   1.000
_cell.angle_alpha   90.00
_cell.angle_beta   90.00
_cell.angle_gamma   90.00
#
_symmetry.space_group_name_H-M   'P 1'
#
loop_
_entity.id
_entity.type
_entity.pdbx_description
1 polymer ?
#
loop_
_entity_poly.entity_id
_entity_poly.type
_entity_poly.pdbx_seq_one_letter_code
_entity_poly.pdbx_strand_id
1 'polypeptide(L)'
;MEGKRTKVFTHISVDIDAAASAWFTLRFILGKTEKEVDIIFKPANWDGKEMEKGDYALDINAGGKGIKGNKRRNGKAGSCFMALFKKTYLQNEEKEVLGPLARFIDGHDSDGVEFWRDMDVPEKNKLTFFSFVGLLTVLHGYHTRYNDHEICSRFFDNLDNYLNLEVSFRKERENTEKSIEVFGKVALNRNPKVRINSSLLNKHGFKAVIYVDEFNMGILTRGDDFKADDGFVRQFVLSHGEEIGDGEKWFAHPDGRLFCRGSRKSPVFSPSKINPIELAEAIDSHLAFLEKQKR
;
A
#
# COMPACT_ATOMS: atom_id res chain seq x y z
N MET A 1 35.49 21.79 -11.09
CA MET A 1 34.41 22.78 -11.29
C MET A 1 33.13 22.10 -10.87
N GLU A 2 32.58 22.43 -9.70
CA GLU A 2 31.23 21.97 -9.34
C GLU A 2 30.26 22.58 -10.36
N GLY A 3 29.60 21.72 -11.14
CA GLY A 3 28.55 22.16 -12.04
C GLY A 3 27.45 22.85 -11.23
N LYS A 4 26.94 23.97 -11.74
CA LYS A 4 25.84 24.70 -11.11
C LYS A 4 24.66 23.75 -10.86
N ARG A 5 24.20 23.67 -9.61
CA ARG A 5 23.06 22.82 -9.23
C ARG A 5 21.78 23.36 -9.86
N THR A 6 20.92 22.44 -10.28
CA THR A 6 19.58 22.75 -10.78
C THR A 6 18.72 23.28 -9.63
N LYS A 7 17.98 24.37 -9.83
CA LYS A 7 17.08 24.90 -8.80
C LYS A 7 15.66 24.41 -9.02
N VAL A 8 14.99 24.05 -7.93
CA VAL A 8 13.57 23.68 -7.91
C VAL A 8 12.86 24.64 -6.96
N PHE A 9 12.11 25.59 -7.52
CA PHE A 9 11.34 26.56 -6.77
C PHE A 9 9.95 26.00 -6.45
N THR A 10 9.49 26.16 -5.21
CA THR A 10 8.12 25.84 -4.78
C THR A 10 7.64 26.85 -3.74
N HIS A 11 6.39 26.78 -3.27
CA HIS A 11 5.88 27.77 -2.35
C HIS A 11 6.30 27.53 -0.89
N ILE A 12 6.50 28.63 -0.14
CA ILE A 12 6.57 28.61 1.33
C ILE A 12 5.27 28.05 1.93
N SER A 13 5.32 27.54 3.16
CA SER A 13 4.18 26.83 3.77
C SER A 13 3.75 25.65 2.90
N VAL A 14 4.72 24.77 2.65
CA VAL A 14 4.61 23.64 1.71
C VAL A 14 3.37 22.80 1.99
N ASP A 15 2.54 22.57 0.99
CA ASP A 15 1.45 21.60 1.10
C ASP A 15 1.79 20.27 0.41
N ILE A 16 0.81 19.36 0.37
CA ILE A 16 1.02 18.04 -0.24
C ILE A 16 1.24 18.13 -1.75
N ASP A 17 0.69 19.11 -2.45
CA ASP A 17 0.91 19.28 -3.89
C ASP A 17 2.31 19.79 -4.18
N ALA A 18 2.76 20.81 -3.44
CA ALA A 18 4.12 21.33 -3.53
C ALA A 18 5.17 20.26 -3.21
N ALA A 19 5.01 19.54 -2.10
CA ALA A 19 5.95 18.50 -1.69
C ALA A 19 5.96 17.34 -2.69
N ALA A 20 4.80 16.83 -3.08
CA ALA A 20 4.72 15.72 -4.04
C ALA A 20 5.24 16.12 -5.43
N SER A 21 4.99 17.36 -5.87
CA SER A 21 5.50 17.89 -7.13
C SER A 21 7.02 18.00 -7.15
N ALA A 22 7.62 18.50 -6.06
CA ALA A 22 9.07 18.57 -5.92
C ALA A 22 9.67 17.16 -5.95
N TRP A 23 9.18 16.26 -5.09
CA TRP A 23 9.58 14.85 -5.06
C TRP A 23 9.53 14.20 -6.46
N PHE A 24 8.41 14.38 -7.17
CA PHE A 24 8.18 13.79 -8.48
C PHE A 24 9.17 14.33 -9.52
N THR A 25 9.39 15.65 -9.54
CA THR A 25 10.35 16.29 -10.43
C THR A 25 11.76 15.76 -10.18
N LEU A 26 12.18 15.68 -8.92
CA LEU A 26 13.49 15.17 -8.55
C LEU A 26 13.66 13.72 -9.02
N ARG A 27 12.69 12.86 -8.71
CA ARG A 27 12.78 11.42 -8.96
C ARG A 27 12.62 11.05 -10.44
N PHE A 28 11.60 11.55 -11.12
CA PHE A 28 11.19 11.05 -12.45
C PHE A 28 11.57 11.97 -13.61
N ILE A 29 11.86 13.24 -13.35
CA ILE A 29 12.23 14.20 -14.41
C ILE A 29 13.74 14.46 -14.39
N LEU A 30 14.30 14.71 -13.21
CA LEU A 30 15.72 15.01 -13.05
C LEU A 30 16.58 13.78 -12.80
N GLY A 31 16.02 12.73 -12.21
CA GLY A 31 16.80 11.56 -11.76
C GLY A 31 17.84 11.93 -10.69
N LYS A 32 17.47 12.84 -9.78
CA LYS A 32 18.35 13.41 -8.75
C LYS A 32 17.75 13.27 -7.35
N THR A 33 18.61 13.24 -6.36
CA THR A 33 18.24 13.37 -4.95
C THR A 33 18.14 14.84 -4.52
N GLU A 34 17.50 15.10 -3.39
CA GLU A 34 17.41 16.45 -2.82
C GLU A 34 18.77 17.07 -2.48
N LYS A 35 19.83 16.26 -2.31
CA LYS A 35 21.18 16.75 -2.03
C LYS A 35 21.89 17.29 -3.27
N GLU A 36 21.37 16.98 -4.46
CA GLU A 36 21.95 17.31 -5.76
C GLU A 36 21.24 18.49 -6.46
N VAL A 37 20.18 19.01 -5.83
CA VAL A 37 19.38 20.13 -6.33
C VAL A 37 19.20 21.17 -5.24
N ASP A 38 19.00 22.42 -5.62
CA ASP A 38 18.70 23.49 -4.68
C ASP A 38 17.18 23.70 -4.67
N ILE A 39 16.49 23.19 -3.64
CA ILE A 39 15.06 23.45 -3.45
C ILE A 39 14.91 24.83 -2.84
N ILE A 40 14.10 25.71 -3.43
CA ILE A 40 13.99 27.11 -2.99
C ILE A 40 12.53 27.46 -2.75
N PHE A 41 12.20 27.86 -1.53
CA PHE A 41 10.85 28.25 -1.16
C PHE A 41 10.61 29.74 -1.41
N LYS A 42 9.55 30.07 -2.13
CA LYS A 42 9.15 31.44 -2.49
C LYS A 42 7.67 31.68 -2.20
N PRO A 43 7.19 32.92 -2.14
CA PRO A 43 5.74 33.19 -2.14
C PRO A 43 5.07 32.62 -3.41
N ALA A 44 3.83 32.15 -3.31
CA ALA A 44 3.11 31.56 -4.44
C ALA A 44 2.94 32.51 -5.65
N ASN A 45 2.93 33.82 -5.39
CA ASN A 45 2.84 34.89 -6.39
C ASN A 45 4.21 35.42 -6.86
N TRP A 46 5.31 34.73 -6.54
CA TRP A 46 6.65 35.10 -6.99
C TRP A 46 6.75 35.21 -8.52
N ASP A 47 7.61 36.11 -9.00
CA ASP A 47 7.65 36.55 -10.41
C ASP A 47 8.66 35.79 -11.29
N GLY A 48 9.43 34.87 -10.72
CA GLY A 48 10.35 34.02 -11.48
C GLY A 48 11.63 34.72 -11.96
N LYS A 49 12.02 35.86 -11.38
CA LYS A 49 13.23 36.60 -11.78
C LYS A 49 14.55 35.85 -11.60
N GLU A 50 14.64 34.98 -10.59
CA GLU A 50 15.88 34.22 -10.28
C GLU A 50 15.97 32.88 -11.04
N MET A 51 14.95 32.56 -11.86
CA MET A 51 14.93 31.33 -12.63
C MET A 51 15.84 31.41 -13.85
N GLU A 52 16.64 30.37 -14.04
CA GLU A 52 17.47 30.18 -15.20
C GLU A 52 16.95 29.04 -16.08
N LYS A 53 17.54 28.90 -17.28
CA LYS A 53 17.20 27.80 -18.18
C LYS A 53 17.57 26.47 -17.53
N GLY A 54 16.56 25.60 -17.36
CA GLY A 54 16.72 24.29 -16.73
C GLY A 54 16.26 24.24 -15.28
N ASP A 55 15.93 25.38 -14.67
CA ASP A 55 15.26 25.41 -13.37
C ASP A 55 13.77 25.09 -13.49
N TYR A 56 13.18 24.61 -12.40
CA TYR A 56 11.77 24.25 -12.32
C TYR A 56 11.06 25.13 -11.29
N ALA A 57 9.89 25.64 -11.61
CA ALA A 57 8.99 26.27 -10.65
C ALA A 57 7.72 25.43 -10.55
N LEU A 58 7.44 24.90 -9.36
CA LEU A 58 6.41 23.89 -9.11
C LEU A 58 5.38 24.47 -8.16
N ASP A 59 4.11 24.31 -8.52
CA ASP A 59 2.96 24.88 -7.81
C ASP A 59 3.05 26.38 -7.47
N ILE A 60 3.77 27.14 -8.29
CA ILE A 60 3.87 28.59 -8.19
C ILE A 60 3.69 29.22 -9.57
N ASN A 61 3.31 30.49 -9.63
CA ASN A 61 3.13 31.17 -10.92
C ASN A 61 4.47 31.44 -11.62
N ALA A 62 5.44 32.00 -10.88
CA ALA A 62 6.76 32.36 -11.40
C ALA A 62 6.70 33.21 -12.69
N GLY A 63 5.80 34.21 -12.70
CA GLY A 63 5.61 35.08 -13.87
C GLY A 63 5.16 34.34 -15.14
N GLY A 64 4.39 33.26 -15.00
CA GLY A 64 3.91 32.41 -16.10
C GLY A 64 4.87 31.29 -16.49
N LYS A 65 6.03 31.16 -15.83
CA LYS A 65 7.01 30.09 -16.09
C LYS A 65 6.78 28.84 -15.25
N GLY A 66 5.97 28.94 -14.19
CA GLY A 66 5.73 27.86 -13.27
C GLY A 66 4.74 26.81 -13.79
N ILE A 67 4.92 25.59 -13.31
CA ILE A 67 4.03 24.47 -13.55
C ILE A 67 2.94 24.51 -12.49
N LYS A 68 1.71 24.82 -12.93
CA LYS A 68 0.48 24.72 -12.13
C LYS A 68 -0.43 23.66 -12.75
N GLY A 69 -1.43 23.18 -12.02
CA GLY A 69 -2.42 22.30 -12.61
C GLY A 69 -3.35 23.01 -13.60
N ASN A 70 -3.92 22.23 -14.51
CA ASN A 70 -4.76 22.76 -15.58
C ASN A 70 -6.06 23.32 -15.01
N LYS A 71 -6.47 24.51 -15.49
CA LYS A 71 -7.82 25.03 -15.21
C LYS A 71 -8.87 24.10 -15.81
N ARG A 72 -9.73 23.58 -14.96
CA ARG A 72 -10.92 22.80 -15.32
C ARG A 72 -12.00 23.73 -15.87
N ARG A 73 -13.00 23.17 -16.56
CA ARG A 73 -14.13 23.94 -17.15
C ARG A 73 -14.92 24.75 -16.13
N ASN A 74 -14.93 24.33 -14.87
CA ASN A 74 -15.58 25.03 -13.76
C ASN A 74 -14.70 26.15 -13.14
N GLY A 75 -13.56 26.49 -13.76
CA GLY A 75 -12.66 27.53 -13.29
C GLY A 75 -11.66 27.08 -12.21
N LYS A 76 -11.84 25.91 -11.60
CA LYS A 76 -10.92 25.38 -10.58
C LYS A 76 -9.61 24.92 -11.22
N ALA A 77 -8.48 25.26 -10.62
CA ALA A 77 -7.19 24.70 -11.03
C ALA A 77 -7.04 23.30 -10.41
N GLY A 78 -6.58 22.33 -11.21
CA GLY A 78 -6.08 21.08 -10.64
C GLY A 78 -4.72 21.27 -9.98
N SER A 79 -4.17 20.18 -9.46
CA SER A 79 -2.86 20.15 -8.80
C SER A 79 -1.69 20.14 -9.80
N CYS A 80 -0.57 20.73 -9.40
CA CYS A 80 0.70 20.67 -10.10
C CYS A 80 1.17 19.22 -10.26
N PHE A 81 1.04 18.40 -9.21
CA PHE A 81 1.46 17.00 -9.22
C PHE A 81 0.69 16.19 -10.28
N MET A 82 -0.61 16.42 -10.43
CA MET A 82 -1.40 15.80 -11.50
C MET A 82 -0.94 16.25 -12.90
N ALA A 83 -0.57 17.53 -13.06
CA ALA A 83 -0.05 18.02 -14.34
C ALA A 83 1.30 17.39 -14.70
N LEU A 84 2.19 17.21 -13.72
CA LEU A 84 3.47 16.50 -13.89
C LEU A 84 3.21 15.03 -14.24
N PHE A 85 2.38 14.34 -13.45
CA PHE A 85 2.03 12.94 -13.66
C PHE A 85 1.49 12.65 -15.07
N LYS A 86 0.65 13.54 -15.61
CA LYS A 86 0.08 13.38 -16.97
C LYS A 86 1.09 13.62 -18.10
N LYS A 87 2.14 14.41 -17.86
CA LYS A 87 3.12 14.82 -18.89
C LYS A 87 4.37 13.94 -18.90
N THR A 88 4.64 13.22 -17.82
CA THR A 88 5.82 12.38 -17.69
C THR A 88 5.54 10.95 -18.15
N TYR A 89 6.47 10.37 -18.90
CA TYR A 89 6.44 8.95 -19.24
C TYR A 89 6.93 8.14 -18.04
N LEU A 90 6.03 7.35 -17.45
CA LEU A 90 6.30 6.47 -16.32
C LEU A 90 6.21 5.01 -16.74
N GLN A 91 6.88 4.13 -16.00
CA GLN A 91 6.63 2.69 -16.13
C GLN A 91 5.18 2.36 -15.74
N ASN A 92 4.64 1.26 -16.25
CA ASN A 92 3.25 0.89 -16.01
C ASN A 92 2.95 0.73 -14.51
N GLU A 93 3.87 0.11 -13.77
CA GLU A 93 3.76 -0.12 -12.34
C GLU A 93 3.71 1.21 -11.56
N GLU A 94 4.60 2.14 -11.88
CA GLU A 94 4.65 3.47 -11.27
C GLU A 94 3.38 4.25 -11.57
N LYS A 95 2.89 4.18 -12.81
CA LYS A 95 1.67 4.85 -13.25
C LYS A 95 0.44 4.35 -12.49
N GLU A 96 0.36 3.05 -12.24
CA GLU A 96 -0.74 2.44 -11.49
C GLU A 96 -0.70 2.75 -9.99
N VAL A 97 0.50 2.90 -9.41
CA VAL A 97 0.67 3.27 -7.99
C VAL A 97 0.44 4.77 -7.78
N LEU A 98 1.01 5.62 -8.63
CA LEU A 98 0.95 7.07 -8.47
C LEU A 98 -0.36 7.67 -9.00
N GLY A 99 -1.07 7.00 -9.92
CA GLY A 99 -2.33 7.49 -10.46
C GLY A 99 -3.40 7.78 -9.39
N PRO A 100 -3.68 6.86 -8.45
CA PRO A 100 -4.57 7.12 -7.31
C PRO A 100 -4.10 8.28 -6.43
N LEU A 101 -2.80 8.37 -6.11
CA LEU A 101 -2.24 9.47 -5.31
C LEU A 101 -2.40 10.81 -6.04
N ALA A 102 -2.15 10.84 -7.34
CA ALA A 102 -2.31 12.04 -8.15
C ALA A 102 -3.75 12.54 -8.13
N ARG A 103 -4.73 11.63 -8.27
CA ARG A 103 -6.15 11.99 -8.16
C ARG A 103 -6.53 12.48 -6.77
N PHE A 104 -5.96 11.88 -5.73
CA PHE A 104 -6.18 12.30 -4.35
C PHE A 104 -5.70 13.75 -4.14
N ILE A 105 -4.46 14.06 -4.53
CA ILE A 105 -3.88 15.40 -4.40
C ILE A 105 -4.66 16.41 -5.27
N ASP A 106 -5.02 16.05 -6.50
CA ASP A 106 -5.81 16.89 -7.41
C ASP A 106 -7.24 17.18 -6.90
N GLY A 107 -7.83 16.26 -6.14
CA GLY A 107 -9.11 16.48 -5.45
C GLY A 107 -8.94 17.41 -4.25
N HIS A 108 -7.94 17.13 -3.40
CA HIS A 108 -7.64 17.95 -2.23
C HIS A 108 -7.35 19.41 -2.58
N ASP A 109 -6.52 19.65 -3.60
CA ASP A 109 -6.09 20.99 -4.01
C ASP A 109 -7.24 21.80 -4.63
N SER A 110 -8.07 21.16 -5.47
CA SER A 110 -9.21 21.83 -6.11
C SER A 110 -10.40 22.11 -5.17
N ASP A 111 -10.68 21.17 -4.26
CA ASP A 111 -11.96 21.10 -3.54
C ASP A 111 -11.77 21.15 -2.00
N GLY A 112 -10.54 21.21 -1.51
CA GLY A 112 -10.20 21.31 -0.10
C GLY A 112 -10.62 20.09 0.72
N VAL A 113 -10.79 20.28 2.03
CA VAL A 113 -11.20 19.20 2.96
C VAL A 113 -12.63 18.74 2.71
N GLU A 114 -13.48 19.59 2.13
CA GLU A 114 -14.87 19.26 1.80
C GLU A 114 -14.97 18.15 0.74
N PHE A 115 -13.96 18.06 -0.15
CA PHE A 115 -13.80 16.97 -1.10
C PHE A 115 -13.95 15.60 -0.44
N TRP A 116 -13.39 15.42 0.76
CA TRP A 116 -13.39 14.13 1.44
C TRP A 116 -14.74 13.75 2.03
N ARG A 117 -15.50 14.74 2.51
CA ARG A 117 -16.73 14.50 3.26
C ARG A 117 -17.82 13.92 2.37
N ASP A 118 -17.86 14.38 1.12
CA ASP A 118 -18.92 14.06 0.18
C ASP A 118 -18.47 13.00 -0.85
N MET A 119 -17.24 12.48 -0.73
CA MET A 119 -16.71 11.47 -1.66
C MET A 119 -17.22 10.07 -1.32
N ASP A 120 -18.08 9.53 -2.17
CA ASP A 120 -18.44 8.11 -2.16
C ASP A 120 -17.27 7.27 -2.68
N VAL A 121 -16.37 6.87 -1.77
CA VAL A 121 -15.22 6.03 -2.11
C VAL A 121 -15.68 4.58 -2.24
N PRO A 122 -15.56 3.95 -3.43
CA PRO A 122 -15.90 2.54 -3.58
C PRO A 122 -15.16 1.69 -2.56
N GLU A 123 -15.82 0.70 -1.96
CA GLU A 123 -15.27 -0.13 -0.88
C GLU A 123 -13.85 -0.64 -1.20
N LYS A 124 -13.64 -1.10 -2.44
CA LYS A 124 -12.34 -1.58 -2.94
C LYS A 124 -11.19 -0.58 -2.87
N ASN A 125 -11.49 0.72 -2.80
CA ASN A 125 -10.53 1.82 -2.79
C ASN A 125 -10.40 2.50 -1.41
N LYS A 126 -11.25 2.17 -0.43
CA LYS A 126 -11.28 2.85 0.88
C LYS A 126 -9.95 2.74 1.63
N LEU A 127 -9.31 1.58 1.63
CA LEU A 127 -8.01 1.41 2.29
C LEU A 127 -6.93 2.31 1.69
N THR A 128 -6.82 2.36 0.36
CA THR A 128 -5.87 3.23 -0.34
C THR A 128 -6.16 4.70 -0.03
N PHE A 129 -7.44 5.07 -0.02
CA PHE A 129 -7.86 6.42 0.36
C PHE A 129 -7.45 6.79 1.79
N PHE A 130 -7.70 5.92 2.78
CA PHE A 130 -7.28 6.16 4.16
C PHE A 130 -5.77 6.25 4.31
N SER A 131 -5.00 5.47 3.54
CA SER A 131 -3.53 5.61 3.51
C SER A 131 -3.11 7.01 3.06
N PHE A 132 -3.78 7.59 2.08
CA PHE A 132 -3.49 8.96 1.62
C PHE A 132 -3.89 10.04 2.63
N VAL A 133 -5.02 9.87 3.32
CA VAL A 133 -5.40 10.74 4.44
C VAL A 133 -4.35 10.65 5.56
N GLY A 134 -3.86 9.45 5.85
CA GLY A 134 -2.76 9.24 6.79
C GLY A 134 -1.48 9.98 6.36
N LEU A 135 -1.12 9.89 5.08
CA LEU A 135 0.04 10.60 4.52
C LEU A 135 -0.11 12.13 4.64
N LEU A 136 -1.28 12.68 4.31
CA LEU A 136 -1.58 14.11 4.50
C LEU A 136 -1.50 14.53 5.98
N THR A 137 -2.00 13.69 6.88
CA THR A 137 -1.93 13.94 8.33
C THR A 137 -0.49 13.96 8.83
N VAL A 138 0.37 13.09 8.31
CA VAL A 138 1.81 13.10 8.62
C VAL A 138 2.46 14.41 8.18
N LEU A 139 2.14 14.89 6.97
CA LEU A 139 2.63 16.18 6.48
C LEU A 139 2.22 17.33 7.40
N HIS A 140 0.93 17.41 7.76
CA HIS A 140 0.41 18.40 8.71
C HIS A 140 1.12 18.33 10.07
N GLY A 141 1.44 17.12 10.54
CA GLY A 141 2.23 16.91 11.74
C GLY A 141 3.62 17.54 11.64
N TYR A 142 4.28 17.49 10.48
CA TYR A 142 5.61 18.09 10.30
C TYR A 142 5.61 19.62 10.40
N HIS A 143 4.54 20.30 9.97
CA HIS A 143 4.40 21.75 10.13
C HIS A 143 4.46 22.22 11.59
N THR A 144 4.21 21.35 12.55
CA THR A 144 4.25 21.71 13.98
C THR A 144 5.68 21.86 14.53
N ARG A 145 6.70 21.37 13.81
CA ARG A 145 8.07 21.24 14.35
C ARG A 145 9.20 21.60 13.39
N TYR A 146 8.96 21.55 12.08
CA TYR A 146 10.01 21.61 11.07
C TYR A 146 9.81 22.80 10.13
N ASN A 147 10.89 23.26 9.51
CA ASN A 147 10.81 24.26 8.44
C ASN A 147 10.50 23.60 7.08
N ASP A 148 10.15 24.39 6.05
CA ASP A 148 9.72 23.89 4.73
C ASP A 148 10.74 22.94 4.07
N HIS A 149 12.05 23.19 4.23
CA HIS A 149 13.10 22.28 3.72
C HIS A 149 13.05 20.91 4.40
N GLU A 150 13.01 20.91 5.74
CA GLU A 150 12.94 19.69 6.54
C GLU A 150 11.63 18.92 6.31
N ILE A 151 10.51 19.64 6.11
CA ILE A 151 9.21 19.06 5.79
C ILE A 151 9.30 18.31 4.46
N CYS A 152 9.79 18.95 3.39
CA CYS A 152 9.97 18.32 2.08
C CYS A 152 10.84 17.06 2.18
N SER A 153 12.02 17.18 2.78
CA SER A 153 12.97 16.07 2.90
C SER A 153 12.35 14.85 3.59
N ARG A 154 11.71 15.04 4.75
CA ARG A 154 11.03 13.95 5.47
C ARG A 154 9.84 13.40 4.72
N PHE A 155 9.11 14.25 4.01
CA PHE A 155 7.95 13.81 3.24
C PHE A 155 8.35 13.03 1.98
N PHE A 156 9.50 13.33 1.38
CA PHE A 156 10.05 12.57 0.26
C PHE A 156 10.32 11.12 0.66
N ASP A 157 10.87 10.88 1.86
CA ASP A 157 11.05 9.54 2.40
C ASP A 157 9.71 8.79 2.52
N ASN A 158 8.64 9.47 2.96
CA ASN A 158 7.31 8.85 3.04
C ASN A 158 6.75 8.50 1.66
N LEU A 159 6.94 9.36 0.66
CA LEU A 159 6.53 9.11 -0.72
C LEU A 159 7.32 7.97 -1.36
N ASP A 160 8.63 7.90 -1.12
CA ASP A 160 9.48 6.80 -1.55
C ASP A 160 9.07 5.48 -0.89
N ASN A 161 8.83 5.49 0.42
CA ASN A 161 8.35 4.32 1.14
C ASN A 161 6.98 3.85 0.64
N TYR A 162 6.07 4.79 0.35
CA TYR A 162 4.77 4.46 -0.23
C TYR A 162 4.93 3.79 -1.61
N LEU A 163 5.70 4.39 -2.52
CA LEU A 163 5.93 3.85 -3.85
C LEU A 163 6.57 2.46 -3.78
N ASN A 164 7.65 2.32 -2.99
CA ASN A 164 8.38 1.07 -2.84
C ASN A 164 7.49 -0.04 -2.23
N LEU A 165 6.69 0.30 -1.21
CA LEU A 165 5.77 -0.64 -0.57
C LEU A 165 4.73 -1.15 -1.57
N GLU A 166 4.10 -0.27 -2.33
CA GLU A 166 3.04 -0.65 -3.28
C GLU A 166 3.59 -1.41 -4.50
N VAL A 167 4.75 -1.01 -5.02
CA VAL A 167 5.43 -1.73 -6.10
C VAL A 167 5.89 -3.13 -5.64
N SER A 168 6.53 -3.23 -4.46
CA SER A 168 6.95 -4.53 -3.90
C SER A 168 5.75 -5.42 -3.66
N PHE A 169 4.69 -4.88 -3.05
CA PHE A 169 3.49 -5.62 -2.76
C PHE A 169 2.82 -6.20 -4.02
N ARG A 170 2.79 -5.43 -5.12
CA ARG A 170 2.25 -5.91 -6.40
C ARG A 170 3.08 -7.05 -6.98
N LYS A 171 4.40 -6.88 -7.05
CA LYS A 171 5.32 -7.92 -7.55
C LYS A 171 5.24 -9.19 -6.70
N GLU A 172 5.20 -9.04 -5.38
CA GLU A 172 5.01 -10.14 -4.45
C GLU A 172 3.67 -10.83 -4.66
N ARG A 173 2.59 -10.06 -4.77
CA ARG A 173 1.25 -10.59 -5.01
C ARG A 173 1.20 -11.43 -6.29
N GLU A 174 1.72 -10.92 -7.39
CA GLU A 174 1.75 -11.66 -8.66
C GLU A 174 2.57 -12.95 -8.57
N ASN A 175 3.71 -12.91 -7.88
CA ASN A 175 4.56 -14.08 -7.70
C ASN A 175 3.91 -15.13 -6.79
N THR A 176 3.33 -14.71 -5.66
CA THR A 176 2.66 -15.64 -4.74
C THR A 176 1.38 -16.18 -5.34
N GLU A 177 0.58 -15.37 -6.06
CA GLU A 177 -0.62 -15.86 -6.74
C GLU A 177 -0.30 -16.97 -7.75
N LYS A 178 0.85 -16.91 -8.43
CA LYS A 178 1.34 -17.97 -9.33
C LYS A 178 1.82 -19.23 -8.59
N SER A 179 2.20 -19.13 -7.33
CA SER A 179 2.74 -20.25 -6.54
C SER A 179 1.71 -20.91 -5.63
N ILE A 180 0.44 -20.49 -5.67
CA ILE A 180 -0.62 -21.07 -4.84
C ILE A 180 -1.11 -22.36 -5.46
N GLU A 181 -1.16 -23.40 -4.65
CA GLU A 181 -1.82 -24.66 -4.97
C GLU A 181 -3.30 -24.57 -4.58
N VAL A 182 -4.20 -24.92 -5.49
CA VAL A 182 -5.65 -24.78 -5.30
C VAL A 182 -6.31 -26.15 -5.14
N PHE A 183 -7.03 -26.32 -4.03
CA PHE A 183 -7.79 -27.51 -3.68
C PHE A 183 -9.25 -27.10 -3.49
N GLY A 184 -10.03 -27.07 -4.58
CA GLY A 184 -11.42 -26.64 -4.57
C GLY A 184 -11.61 -25.23 -3.99
N LYS A 185 -12.16 -25.13 -2.76
CA LYS A 185 -12.37 -23.86 -2.03
C LYS A 185 -11.24 -23.51 -1.06
N VAL A 186 -10.15 -24.27 -1.07
CA VAL A 186 -8.96 -24.10 -0.22
C VAL A 186 -7.75 -23.69 -1.06
N ALA A 187 -6.99 -22.71 -0.58
CA ALA A 187 -5.71 -22.33 -1.15
C ALA A 187 -4.57 -22.73 -0.21
N LEU A 188 -3.53 -23.38 -0.74
CA LEU A 188 -2.30 -23.68 -0.02
C LEU A 188 -1.20 -22.70 -0.45
N ASN A 189 -0.68 -21.95 0.51
CA ASN A 189 0.36 -20.94 0.32
C ASN A 189 1.62 -21.30 1.10
N ARG A 190 2.65 -21.80 0.40
CA ARG A 190 3.95 -22.19 0.98
C ARG A 190 4.96 -21.05 1.13
N ASN A 191 4.59 -19.84 0.73
CA ASN A 191 5.41 -18.65 0.93
C ASN A 191 4.52 -17.47 1.38
N PRO A 192 3.94 -17.58 2.59
CA PRO A 192 2.92 -16.65 3.02
C PRO A 192 3.50 -15.29 3.34
N LYS A 193 2.96 -14.26 2.68
CA LYS A 193 3.06 -12.88 3.14
C LYS A 193 1.71 -12.45 3.69
N VAL A 194 1.73 -11.75 4.82
CA VAL A 194 0.53 -11.43 5.64
C VAL A 194 -0.63 -10.85 4.82
N ARG A 195 -0.31 -9.93 3.89
CA ARG A 195 -1.32 -9.26 3.04
C ARG A 195 -1.93 -10.17 1.96
N ILE A 196 -1.21 -11.21 1.52
CA ILE A 196 -1.64 -12.09 0.42
C ILE A 196 -2.71 -13.07 0.90
N ASN A 197 -2.52 -13.66 2.08
CA ASN A 197 -3.53 -14.58 2.66
C ASN A 197 -4.89 -13.89 2.85
N SER A 198 -4.89 -12.62 3.30
CA SER A 198 -6.11 -11.82 3.40
C SER A 198 -6.76 -11.56 2.03
N SER A 199 -5.96 -11.37 0.97
CA SER A 199 -6.46 -11.18 -0.39
C SER A 199 -7.10 -12.45 -0.94
N LEU A 200 -6.53 -13.63 -0.67
CA LEU A 200 -7.06 -14.91 -1.11
C LEU A 200 -8.47 -15.17 -0.55
N LEU A 201 -8.67 -14.92 0.74
CA LEU A 201 -9.97 -15.07 1.38
C LEU A 201 -11.01 -14.04 0.90
N ASN A 202 -10.60 -12.79 0.67
CA ASN A 202 -11.54 -11.69 0.42
C ASN A 202 -11.79 -11.38 -1.05
N LYS A 203 -10.86 -11.68 -1.95
CA LYS A 203 -10.95 -11.32 -3.38
C LYS A 203 -11.10 -12.52 -4.31
N HIS A 204 -10.49 -13.66 -3.96
CA HIS A 204 -10.47 -14.84 -4.81
C HIS A 204 -11.51 -15.90 -4.42
N GLY A 205 -12.31 -15.63 -3.38
CA GLY A 205 -13.46 -16.46 -3.02
C GLY A 205 -13.11 -17.79 -2.34
N PHE A 206 -11.85 -17.98 -1.93
CA PHE A 206 -11.46 -19.13 -1.10
C PHE A 206 -12.13 -19.05 0.28
N LYS A 207 -12.51 -20.21 0.81
CA LYS A 207 -13.13 -20.34 2.14
C LYS A 207 -12.08 -20.57 3.23
N ALA A 208 -10.96 -21.18 2.88
CA ALA A 208 -9.81 -21.37 3.76
C ALA A 208 -8.49 -21.16 3.00
N VAL A 209 -7.48 -20.70 3.74
CA VAL A 209 -6.09 -20.60 3.27
C VAL A 209 -5.21 -21.36 4.25
N ILE A 210 -4.52 -22.40 3.80
CA ILE A 210 -3.45 -23.04 4.55
C ILE A 210 -2.16 -22.32 4.21
N TYR A 211 -1.40 -21.92 5.22
CA TYR A 211 -0.08 -21.35 5.03
C TYR A 211 1.00 -22.22 5.63
N VAL A 212 2.18 -22.21 5.00
CA VAL A 212 3.41 -22.83 5.51
C VAL A 212 4.53 -21.81 5.42
N ASP A 213 5.10 -21.40 6.55
CA ASP A 213 6.19 -20.42 6.65
C ASP A 213 7.34 -21.04 7.46
N GLU A 214 8.32 -21.64 6.76
CA GLU A 214 9.35 -22.47 7.38
C GLU A 214 8.72 -23.63 8.18
N PHE A 215 8.88 -23.64 9.50
CA PHE A 215 8.27 -24.63 10.39
C PHE A 215 6.86 -24.26 10.87
N ASN A 216 6.42 -23.03 10.59
CA ASN A 216 5.09 -22.57 10.97
C ASN A 216 4.06 -23.09 9.97
N MET A 217 2.90 -23.50 10.46
CA MET A 217 1.76 -23.89 9.63
C MET A 217 0.47 -23.35 10.24
N GLY A 218 -0.49 -22.97 9.41
CA GLY A 218 -1.80 -22.63 9.95
C GLY A 218 -2.88 -22.50 8.90
N ILE A 219 -4.10 -22.42 9.40
CA ILE A 219 -5.34 -22.29 8.63
C ILE A 219 -5.92 -20.91 8.93
N LEU A 220 -6.23 -20.18 7.87
CA LEU A 220 -6.91 -18.89 7.91
C LEU A 220 -8.28 -19.02 7.25
N THR A 221 -9.31 -18.48 7.87
CA THR A 221 -10.67 -18.43 7.32
C THR A 221 -11.29 -17.05 7.55
N ARG A 222 -12.44 -16.77 6.92
CA ARG A 222 -13.23 -15.55 7.23
C ARG A 222 -13.97 -15.67 8.57
N GLY A 223 -14.16 -16.89 9.08
CA GLY A 223 -14.85 -17.20 10.34
C GLY A 223 -16.38 -17.33 10.21
N ASP A 224 -16.97 -16.84 9.12
CA ASP A 224 -18.43 -16.76 8.99
C ASP A 224 -19.09 -18.12 8.65
N ASP A 225 -18.52 -18.84 7.67
CA ASP A 225 -19.08 -20.12 7.18
C ASP A 225 -18.36 -21.36 7.72
N PHE A 226 -17.11 -21.19 8.14
CA PHE A 226 -16.18 -22.23 8.54
C PHE A 226 -15.13 -21.63 9.46
N LYS A 227 -15.02 -22.15 10.69
CA LYS A 227 -13.99 -21.73 11.63
C LYS A 227 -12.69 -22.49 11.35
N ALA A 228 -11.56 -21.81 11.50
CA ALA A 228 -10.24 -22.41 11.30
C ALA A 228 -9.98 -23.57 12.27
N ASP A 229 -10.58 -23.53 13.45
CA ASP A 229 -10.47 -24.52 14.52
C ASP A 229 -11.75 -25.38 14.66
N ASP A 230 -12.47 -25.56 13.55
CA ASP A 230 -13.65 -26.44 13.47
C ASP A 230 -13.37 -27.83 14.08
N GLY A 231 -14.40 -28.46 14.64
CA GLY A 231 -14.29 -29.76 15.29
C GLY A 231 -13.64 -30.82 14.41
N PHE A 232 -13.94 -30.83 13.11
CA PHE A 232 -13.28 -31.72 12.14
C PHE A 232 -11.77 -31.46 12.07
N VAL A 233 -11.37 -30.19 11.96
CA VAL A 233 -9.96 -29.78 11.85
C VAL A 233 -9.20 -30.12 13.13
N ARG A 234 -9.80 -29.90 14.30
CA ARG A 234 -9.19 -30.29 15.58
C ARG A 234 -8.93 -31.79 15.65
N GLN A 235 -9.90 -32.61 15.25
CA GLN A 235 -9.74 -34.05 15.23
C GLN A 235 -8.67 -34.49 14.23
N PHE A 236 -8.60 -33.84 13.07
CA PHE A 236 -7.53 -34.07 12.10
C PHE A 236 -6.16 -33.76 12.69
N VAL A 237 -6.00 -32.65 13.41
CA VAL A 237 -4.72 -32.33 14.09
C VAL A 237 -4.36 -33.39 15.12
N LEU A 238 -5.30 -33.76 15.98
CA LEU A 238 -5.09 -34.77 17.02
C LEU A 238 -4.77 -36.15 16.44
N SER A 239 -5.40 -36.54 15.33
CA SER A 239 -5.16 -37.85 14.68
C SER A 239 -3.76 -37.98 14.08
N HIS A 240 -3.07 -36.86 13.82
CA HIS A 240 -1.68 -36.83 13.38
C HIS A 240 -0.68 -36.74 14.55
N GLY A 241 -1.16 -36.92 15.79
CA GLY A 241 -0.33 -36.90 17.00
C GLY A 241 0.25 -35.53 17.34
N GLU A 242 -0.43 -34.46 16.89
CA GLU A 242 -0.16 -33.09 17.28
C GLU A 242 -1.02 -32.69 18.48
N GLU A 243 -0.59 -31.69 19.24
CA GLU A 243 -1.31 -31.20 20.41
C GLU A 243 -1.94 -29.83 20.15
N ILE A 244 -3.02 -29.52 20.87
CA ILE A 244 -3.70 -28.22 20.83
C ILE A 244 -3.40 -27.47 22.13
N GLY A 245 -3.01 -26.21 22.03
CA GLY A 245 -2.68 -25.36 23.17
C GLY A 245 -1.65 -24.28 22.83
N ASP A 246 -0.98 -23.78 23.85
CA ASP A 246 0.06 -22.75 23.72
C ASP A 246 1.46 -23.34 23.45
N GLY A 247 2.39 -22.48 23.02
CA GLY A 247 3.78 -22.84 22.75
C GLY A 247 3.96 -23.51 21.37
N GLU A 248 4.70 -24.62 21.31
CA GLU A 248 4.94 -25.36 20.06
C GLU A 248 3.75 -26.26 19.63
N LYS A 249 2.55 -25.95 20.11
CA LYS A 249 1.29 -26.65 19.86
C LYS A 249 0.42 -25.88 18.87
N TRP A 250 -0.66 -26.50 18.41
CA TRP A 250 -1.67 -25.82 17.59
C TRP A 250 -2.52 -24.88 18.45
N PHE A 251 -2.35 -23.59 18.23
CA PHE A 251 -3.08 -22.51 18.86
C PHE A 251 -4.34 -22.15 18.06
N ALA A 252 -5.49 -22.14 18.73
CA ALA A 252 -6.77 -21.69 18.18
C ALA A 252 -7.06 -20.26 18.63
N HIS A 253 -7.10 -19.32 17.67
CA HIS A 253 -7.44 -17.94 17.97
C HIS A 253 -8.92 -17.83 18.37
N PRO A 254 -9.27 -17.08 19.43
CA PRO A 254 -10.65 -16.97 19.94
C PRO A 254 -11.69 -16.58 18.88
N ASP A 255 -11.31 -15.72 17.93
CA ASP A 255 -12.19 -15.28 16.83
C ASP A 255 -12.51 -16.38 15.80
N GLY A 256 -11.92 -17.58 15.92
CA GLY A 256 -12.16 -18.71 15.01
C GLY A 256 -11.63 -18.52 13.59
N ARG A 257 -10.84 -17.47 13.33
CA ARG A 257 -10.29 -17.13 12.01
C ARG A 257 -8.90 -17.70 11.76
N LEU A 258 -8.21 -18.13 12.81
CA LEU A 258 -6.84 -18.63 12.76
C LEU A 258 -6.71 -19.87 13.65
N PHE A 259 -6.18 -20.94 13.08
CA PHE A 259 -5.74 -22.12 13.81
C PHE A 259 -4.35 -22.50 13.31
N CYS A 260 -3.33 -22.38 14.15
CA CYS A 260 -1.96 -22.48 13.68
C CYS A 260 -1.01 -23.09 14.69
N ARG A 261 0.01 -23.76 14.17
CA ARG A 261 1.22 -24.13 14.89
C ARG A 261 2.34 -23.19 14.48
N GLY A 262 2.59 -22.21 15.34
CA GLY A 262 3.58 -21.16 15.10
C GLY A 262 3.11 -20.03 14.18
N SER A 263 3.71 -18.86 14.38
CA SER A 263 3.54 -17.67 13.57
C SER A 263 4.79 -16.80 13.63
N ARG A 264 4.90 -15.76 12.80
CA ARG A 264 6.01 -14.80 12.91
C ARG A 264 6.09 -14.08 14.26
N LYS A 265 5.00 -14.04 15.02
CA LYS A 265 4.96 -13.44 16.37
C LYS A 265 5.29 -14.45 17.48
N SER A 266 5.23 -15.73 17.18
CA SER A 266 5.53 -16.84 18.09
C SER A 266 5.96 -18.03 17.24
N PRO A 267 7.21 -18.01 16.73
CA PRO A 267 7.66 -19.02 15.78
C PRO A 267 7.89 -20.35 16.49
N VAL A 268 7.68 -21.44 15.76
CA VAL A 268 8.09 -22.79 16.19
C VAL A 268 9.33 -23.21 15.41
N PHE A 269 10.16 -24.06 16.02
CA PHE A 269 11.46 -24.45 15.45
C PHE A 269 11.54 -25.92 15.03
N SER A 270 10.41 -26.60 15.08
CA SER A 270 10.26 -28.00 14.71
C SER A 270 9.17 -28.12 13.65
N PRO A 271 9.31 -28.99 12.64
CA PRO A 271 8.28 -29.16 11.61
C PRO A 271 7.00 -29.75 12.19
N SER A 272 5.86 -29.42 11.59
CA SER A 272 4.61 -30.13 11.89
C SER A 272 4.66 -31.56 11.36
N LYS A 273 4.01 -32.48 12.06
CA LYS A 273 3.76 -33.86 11.63
C LYS A 273 2.69 -33.93 10.54
N ILE A 274 1.92 -32.86 10.34
CA ILE A 274 0.85 -32.79 9.35
C ILE A 274 1.42 -32.45 7.98
N ASN A 275 1.05 -33.23 6.97
CA ASN A 275 1.31 -32.88 5.58
C ASN A 275 0.32 -31.78 5.14
N PRO A 276 0.81 -30.62 4.66
CA PRO A 276 -0.08 -29.51 4.29
C PRO A 276 -0.99 -29.81 3.09
N ILE A 277 -0.62 -30.76 2.20
CA ILE A 277 -1.49 -31.19 1.09
C ILE A 277 -2.67 -31.99 1.63
N GLU A 278 -2.40 -32.97 2.49
CA GLU A 278 -3.44 -33.80 3.11
C GLU A 278 -4.42 -32.95 3.93
N LEU A 279 -3.90 -31.94 4.64
CA LEU A 279 -4.75 -30.97 5.34
C LEU A 279 -5.63 -30.16 4.37
N ALA A 280 -5.11 -29.75 3.21
CA ALA A 280 -5.87 -29.01 2.21
C ALA A 280 -7.01 -29.84 1.62
N GLU A 281 -6.71 -31.08 1.22
CA GLU A 281 -7.68 -32.02 0.68
C GLU A 281 -8.76 -32.40 1.70
N ALA A 282 -8.37 -32.59 2.97
CA ALA A 282 -9.30 -32.89 4.05
C ALA A 282 -10.27 -31.73 4.31
N ILE A 283 -9.76 -30.49 4.35
CA ILE A 283 -10.60 -29.30 4.55
C ILE A 283 -11.53 -29.08 3.35
N ASP A 284 -11.05 -29.22 2.11
CA ASP A 284 -11.90 -29.06 0.93
C ASP A 284 -13.05 -30.09 0.91
N SER A 285 -12.72 -31.35 1.20
CA SER A 285 -13.71 -32.44 1.31
C SER A 285 -14.76 -32.14 2.38
N HIS A 286 -14.33 -31.62 3.53
CA HIS A 286 -15.23 -31.26 4.62
C HIS A 286 -16.13 -30.06 4.24
N LEU A 287 -15.57 -29.03 3.60
CA LEU A 287 -16.35 -27.89 3.09
C LEU A 287 -17.41 -28.35 2.09
N ALA A 288 -17.06 -29.24 1.16
CA ALA A 288 -18.00 -29.81 0.21
C ALA A 288 -19.12 -30.62 0.88
N PHE A 289 -18.82 -31.32 1.99
CA PHE A 289 -19.82 -32.01 2.81
C PHE A 289 -20.77 -31.01 3.50
N LEU A 290 -20.24 -29.96 4.12
CA LEU A 290 -21.03 -28.92 4.78
C LEU A 290 -21.96 -28.19 3.80
N GLU A 291 -21.50 -27.92 2.57
CA GLU A 291 -22.33 -27.31 1.53
C GLU A 291 -23.49 -28.20 1.09
N LYS A 292 -23.30 -29.53 1.05
CA LYS A 292 -24.38 -30.48 0.73
C LYS A 292 -25.44 -30.55 1.81
N GLN A 293 -25.06 -30.43 3.09
CA GLN A 293 -26.00 -30.45 4.22
C GLN A 293 -26.87 -29.18 4.32
N LYS A 294 -26.45 -28.08 3.68
CA LYS A 294 -27.17 -26.80 3.64
C LYS A 294 -28.19 -26.70 2.50
N ARG A 295 -28.26 -27.69 1.60
CA ARG A 295 -29.20 -27.76 0.47
C ARG A 295 -30.34 -28.72 0.78
#